data_AF-A0AAD4QWE2-F1
#
_entry.id   AF-A0AAD4QWE2-F1
#
_cell.length_a   1.000
_cell.length_b   1.000
_cell.length_c   1.000
_cell.angle_alpha   90.00
_cell.angle_beta   90.00
_cell.angle_gamma   90.00
#
_symmetry.space_group_name_H-M   'P 1'
#
loop_
_entity.id
_entity.type
_entity.pdbx_description
1 polymer ?
#
loop_
_entity_poly.entity_id
_entity_poly.type
_entity_poly.pdbx_seq_one_letter_code
_entity_poly.pdbx_strand_id
1 'polypeptide(L)'
;MFHHMNVGVWEAALGHGSQRNNRRQKDVFVQWHGMKASSCRNADIFMSAGGEPFNSVYVDQNSPVNQIVSAVIRINTSQYRVNTPKTDRNCKFKGTENVFGRLVNDVSPSNVCSMKARSNDIKGKFVQIEQRKSARHDLRMWTNAFKIAFPLN
;
A
#
# COMPACT_ATOMS: atom_id res chain seq x y z
N MET A 1 7.04 -17.42 12.11
CA MET A 1 6.36 -16.51 13.06
C MET A 1 5.49 -15.46 12.35
N PHE A 2 6.05 -14.59 11.50
CA PHE A 2 5.27 -13.55 10.81
C PHE A 2 4.20 -14.07 9.83
N HIS A 3 4.35 -15.29 9.29
CA HIS A 3 3.32 -15.90 8.43
C HIS A 3 1.98 -16.05 9.15
N HIS A 4 1.95 -16.77 10.29
CA HIS A 4 0.70 -17.00 11.04
C HIS A 4 0.06 -15.70 11.54
N MET A 5 0.86 -14.70 11.92
CA MET A 5 0.33 -13.38 12.29
C MET A 5 -0.35 -12.68 11.10
N ASN A 6 0.28 -12.69 9.92
CA ASN A 6 -0.32 -12.09 8.72
C ASN A 6 -1.61 -12.82 8.30
N VAL A 7 -1.63 -14.16 8.38
CA VAL A 7 -2.83 -14.95 8.10
C VAL A 7 -3.94 -14.65 9.10
N GLY A 8 -3.65 -14.65 10.40
CA GLY A 8 -4.66 -14.35 11.43
C GLY A 8 -5.25 -12.94 11.31
N VAL A 9 -4.43 -11.93 11.00
CA VAL A 9 -4.92 -10.55 10.74
C VAL A 9 -5.80 -10.50 9.49
N TRP A 10 -5.41 -11.22 8.43
CA TRP A 10 -6.18 -11.27 7.19
C TRP A 10 -7.53 -11.98 7.39
N GLU A 11 -7.55 -13.11 8.10
CA GLU A 11 -8.78 -13.84 8.45
C GLU A 11 -9.72 -12.99 9.31
N ALA A 12 -9.19 -12.30 10.33
CA ALA A 12 -9.96 -11.38 11.16
C ALA A 12 -10.58 -10.26 10.31
N ALA A 13 -9.83 -9.71 9.36
CA ALA A 13 -10.32 -8.68 8.46
C ALA A 13 -11.43 -9.17 7.53
N LEU A 14 -11.36 -10.41 7.03
CA LEU A 14 -12.44 -11.03 6.24
C LEU A 14 -13.71 -11.23 7.07
N GLY A 15 -13.58 -11.63 8.34
CA GLY A 15 -14.71 -11.83 9.26
C GLY A 15 -15.55 -10.57 9.49
N HIS A 16 -14.94 -9.38 9.44
CA HIS A 16 -15.63 -8.10 9.59
C HIS A 16 -16.39 -7.63 8.33
N GLY A 17 -16.00 -8.09 7.13
CA GLY A 17 -16.64 -7.70 5.86
C GLY A 17 -18.04 -8.31 5.64
N SER A 18 -18.37 -9.37 6.36
CA SER A 18 -19.64 -10.10 6.23
C SER A 18 -20.83 -9.42 6.93
N GLN A 19 -20.58 -8.53 7.92
CA GLN A 19 -21.64 -8.00 8.78
C GLN A 19 -22.02 -6.52 8.56
N ARG A 20 -21.32 -5.78 7.70
CA ARG A 20 -21.67 -4.38 7.40
C ARG A 20 -22.58 -4.27 6.18
N ASN A 21 -23.89 -4.26 6.47
CA ASN A 21 -24.97 -3.92 5.55
C ASN A 21 -24.62 -2.73 4.62
N ASN A 22 -24.67 -2.98 3.31
CA ASN A 22 -25.03 -2.05 2.23
C ASN A 22 -24.30 -0.70 2.06
N ARG A 23 -23.15 -0.45 2.68
CA ARG A 23 -22.22 0.59 2.20
C ARG A 23 -20.94 -0.09 1.73
N ARG A 24 -20.60 0.13 0.45
CA ARG A 24 -19.36 -0.31 -0.22
C ARG A 24 -18.12 0.33 0.43
N GLN A 25 -17.90 0.16 1.72
CA GLN A 25 -16.66 0.54 2.35
C GLN A 25 -15.64 -0.51 1.92
N LYS A 26 -14.85 -0.18 0.90
CA LYS A 26 -13.75 -1.03 0.47
C LYS A 26 -12.70 -0.96 1.58
N ASP A 27 -12.47 -2.07 2.27
CA ASP A 27 -11.36 -2.14 3.24
C ASP A 27 -10.05 -1.83 2.52
N VAL A 28 -9.29 -0.91 3.11
CA VAL A 28 -7.94 -0.54 2.67
C VAL A 28 -6.96 -0.95 3.76
N PHE A 29 -6.01 -1.78 3.39
CA PHE A 29 -4.96 -2.27 4.27
C PHE A 29 -3.67 -1.53 4.00
N VAL A 30 -3.16 -0.83 5.01
CA VAL A 30 -1.91 -0.08 4.91
C VAL A 30 -0.85 -0.74 5.78
N GLN A 31 0.31 -1.01 5.19
CA GLN A 31 1.51 -1.39 5.94
C GLN A 31 2.59 -0.32 5.79
N TRP A 32 3.07 0.17 6.93
CA TRP A 32 4.13 1.18 6.99
C TRP A 32 5.47 0.58 7.37
N HIS A 33 6.49 0.88 6.58
CA HIS A 33 7.83 0.34 6.72
C HIS A 33 8.88 1.45 6.61
N GLY A 34 10.05 1.21 7.21
CA GLY A 34 11.20 2.09 7.08
C GLY A 34 12.05 1.70 5.87
N MET A 35 12.31 2.66 4.99
CA MET A 35 13.09 2.47 3.78
C MET A 35 14.58 2.75 4.02
N LYS A 36 15.44 1.80 3.65
CA LYS A 36 16.88 2.06 3.54
C LYS A 36 17.13 3.05 2.39
N ALA A 37 18.05 3.99 2.59
CA ALA A 37 18.34 5.04 1.60
C ALA A 37 18.78 4.50 0.22
N SER A 38 19.34 3.28 0.17
CA SER A 38 19.79 2.61 -1.05
C SER A 38 18.70 1.83 -1.79
N SER A 39 17.53 1.60 -1.19
CA SER A 39 16.45 0.81 -1.80
C SER A 39 15.82 1.55 -2.97
N CYS A 40 15.48 2.83 -2.79
CA CYS A 40 14.81 3.67 -3.78
C CYS A 40 15.45 5.06 -3.74
N ARG A 41 16.41 5.29 -4.65
CA ARG A 41 17.27 6.49 -4.64
C ARG A 41 16.49 7.77 -4.96
N ASN A 42 15.45 7.65 -5.78
CA ASN A 42 14.67 8.78 -6.28
C ASN A 42 13.40 9.05 -5.46
N ALA A 43 13.20 8.33 -4.35
CA ALA A 43 12.03 8.43 -3.51
C ALA A 43 12.42 8.69 -2.04
N ASP A 44 11.68 9.59 -1.41
CA ASP A 44 11.65 9.73 0.05
C ASP A 44 10.50 8.92 0.64
N ILE A 45 9.43 8.76 -0.14
CA ILE A 45 8.28 7.90 0.12
C ILE A 45 8.01 7.09 -1.15
N PHE A 46 7.92 5.77 -1.02
CA PHE A 46 7.54 4.89 -2.11
C PHE A 46 6.32 4.06 -1.71
N MET A 47 5.28 4.09 -2.54
CA MET A 47 4.02 3.40 -2.27
C MET A 47 3.74 2.35 -3.33
N SER A 48 3.39 1.13 -2.91
CA SER A 48 3.06 0.02 -3.80
C SER A 48 1.76 -0.65 -3.38
N ALA A 49 0.97 -1.08 -4.37
CA ALA A 49 -0.22 -1.92 -4.15
C ALA A 49 0.10 -3.43 -4.22
N GLY A 50 1.37 -3.79 -4.31
CA GLY A 50 1.82 -5.18 -4.48
C GLY A 50 1.80 -5.67 -5.92
N GLY A 51 1.55 -4.78 -6.90
CA GLY A 51 1.58 -5.09 -8.32
C GLY A 51 2.83 -4.58 -9.03
N GLU A 52 3.11 -5.13 -10.21
CA GLU A 52 4.19 -4.67 -11.11
C GLU A 52 3.91 -3.27 -11.68
N PRO A 53 4.93 -2.52 -12.13
CA PRO A 53 4.83 -1.13 -12.60
C PRO A 53 3.70 -0.78 -13.57
N PHE A 54 3.32 -1.72 -14.44
CA PHE A 54 2.31 -1.51 -15.49
C PHE A 54 0.89 -1.91 -15.05
N ASN A 55 0.71 -2.31 -13.80
CA ASN A 55 -0.61 -2.66 -13.29
C ASN A 55 -1.53 -1.42 -13.27
N SER A 56 -2.78 -1.61 -13.69
CA SER A 56 -3.78 -0.55 -13.81
C SER A 56 -4.08 0.16 -12.48
N VAL A 57 -3.82 -0.49 -11.34
CA VAL A 57 -3.96 0.11 -10.00
C VAL A 57 -3.15 1.40 -9.83
N TYR A 58 -2.00 1.52 -10.51
CA TYR A 58 -1.16 2.72 -10.46
C TYR A 58 -1.60 3.81 -11.47
N VAL A 59 -2.62 3.54 -12.28
CA VAL A 59 -3.23 4.51 -13.20
C VAL A 59 -4.58 5.01 -12.67
N ASP A 60 -5.35 4.13 -12.04
CA ASP A 60 -6.64 4.46 -11.43
C ASP A 60 -6.48 5.48 -10.29
N GLN A 61 -6.99 6.70 -10.48
CA GLN A 61 -6.93 7.77 -9.48
C GLN A 61 -7.77 7.45 -8.24
N ASN A 62 -8.74 6.55 -8.35
CA ASN A 62 -9.57 6.10 -7.25
C ASN A 62 -8.93 4.94 -6.47
N SER A 63 -7.76 4.46 -6.90
CA SER A 63 -7.05 3.45 -6.13
C SER A 63 -6.52 4.08 -4.83
N PRO A 64 -6.63 3.39 -3.68
CA PRO A 64 -6.10 3.85 -2.42
C PRO A 64 -4.64 4.32 -2.47
N VAL A 65 -3.78 3.64 -3.24
CA VAL A 65 -2.39 4.07 -3.42
C VAL A 65 -2.30 5.46 -4.05
N ASN A 66 -3.08 5.74 -5.09
CA ASN A 66 -3.07 7.04 -5.77
C ASN A 66 -3.80 8.14 -5.00
N GLN A 67 -4.81 7.79 -4.21
CA GLN A 67 -5.47 8.72 -3.29
C GLN A 67 -4.49 9.23 -2.22
N ILE A 68 -3.72 8.31 -1.60
CA ILE A 68 -2.71 8.69 -0.61
C ILE A 68 -1.57 9.47 -1.27
N VAL A 69 -1.06 9.04 -2.43
CA VAL A 69 -0.01 9.77 -3.18
C VAL A 69 -0.45 11.21 -3.46
N SER A 70 -1.66 11.39 -4.01
CA SER A 70 -2.21 12.72 -4.32
C SER A 70 -2.37 13.57 -3.07
N ALA A 71 -2.84 12.99 -1.97
CA ALA A 71 -2.99 13.69 -0.70
C ALA A 71 -1.65 14.16 -0.13
N VAL A 72 -0.62 13.30 -0.15
CA VAL A 72 0.73 13.66 0.29
C VAL A 72 1.29 14.78 -0.58
N ILE A 73 1.24 14.66 -1.90
CA ILE A 73 1.75 15.70 -2.82
C ILE A 73 1.04 17.03 -2.57
N ARG A 74 -0.28 17.03 -2.34
CA ARG A 74 -1.07 18.24 -2.10
C ARG A 74 -0.66 18.96 -0.82
N ILE A 75 -0.41 18.23 0.26
CA ILE A 75 0.02 18.81 1.54
C ILE A 75 1.48 19.23 1.48
N ASN A 76 2.27 18.50 0.71
CA ASN A 76 3.72 18.52 0.79
C ASN A 76 4.35 18.96 -0.53
N THR A 77 4.01 20.17 -0.98
CA THR A 77 4.18 20.62 -2.37
C THR A 77 5.63 20.62 -2.89
N SER A 78 6.67 20.40 -2.07
CA SER A 78 8.04 20.17 -2.56
C SER A 78 9.00 19.42 -1.61
N GLN A 79 8.59 18.94 -0.43
CA GLN A 79 9.57 18.42 0.55
C GLN A 79 9.96 16.95 0.34
N TYR A 80 9.03 16.09 -0.09
CA TYR A 80 9.27 14.66 -0.26
C TYR A 80 8.98 14.23 -1.69
N ARG A 81 9.92 13.48 -2.28
CA ARG A 81 9.70 12.80 -3.56
C ARG A 81 8.87 11.54 -3.30
N VAL A 82 7.64 11.55 -3.79
CA VAL A 82 6.69 10.44 -3.64
C VAL A 82 6.60 9.67 -4.94
N ASN A 83 6.94 8.38 -4.91
CA ASN A 83 6.89 7.52 -6.11
C ASN A 83 6.05 6.27 -5.89
N THR A 84 5.67 5.66 -7.00
CA THR A 84 5.08 4.32 -7.08
C THR A 84 5.89 3.48 -8.06
N PRO A 85 5.64 2.15 -8.17
CA PRO A 85 6.26 1.34 -9.22
C PRO A 85 6.08 1.90 -10.64
N LYS A 86 5.00 2.64 -10.90
CA LYS A 86 4.77 3.30 -12.19
C LYS A 86 5.77 4.43 -12.46
N THR A 87 6.07 5.27 -11.46
CA THR A 87 6.89 6.48 -11.62
C THR A 87 8.38 6.25 -11.37
N ASP A 88 8.75 5.26 -10.55
CA ASP A 88 10.14 4.84 -10.35
C ASP A 88 10.26 3.32 -10.47
N ARG A 89 10.52 2.88 -11.68
CA ARG A 89 10.66 1.45 -12.04
C ARG A 89 11.98 0.84 -11.53
N ASN A 90 12.94 1.67 -11.14
CA ASN A 90 14.28 1.26 -10.72
C ASN A 90 14.39 1.08 -9.21
N CYS A 91 13.38 1.51 -8.45
CA CYS A 91 13.26 1.19 -7.03
C CYS A 91 13.26 -0.33 -6.84
N LYS A 92 14.17 -0.84 -5.99
CA LYS A 92 14.30 -2.28 -5.72
C LYS A 92 13.05 -2.84 -5.06
N PHE A 93 12.34 -1.99 -4.33
CA PHE A 93 11.13 -2.35 -3.63
C PHE A 93 9.92 -2.20 -4.56
N LYS A 94 9.15 -3.29 -4.73
CA LYS A 94 7.92 -3.31 -5.53
C LYS A 94 6.69 -3.71 -4.74
N GLY A 95 6.81 -4.06 -3.46
CA GLY A 95 5.71 -4.58 -2.63
C GLY A 95 5.18 -5.97 -3.01
N THR A 96 5.61 -6.55 -4.14
CA THR A 96 5.19 -7.89 -4.62
C THR A 96 5.68 -9.03 -3.72
N GLU A 97 6.63 -8.75 -2.83
CA GLU A 97 7.18 -9.69 -1.84
C GLU A 97 6.50 -9.62 -0.48
N ASN A 98 5.58 -8.68 -0.28
CA ASN A 98 4.87 -8.56 0.98
C ASN A 98 3.86 -9.71 1.16
N VAL A 99 4.07 -10.52 2.19
CA VAL A 99 3.20 -11.66 2.52
C VAL A 99 1.75 -11.23 2.73
N PHE A 100 1.51 -10.16 3.47
CA PHE A 100 0.13 -9.69 3.69
C PHE A 100 -0.50 -9.12 2.42
N GLY A 101 0.26 -8.34 1.65
CA GLY A 101 -0.19 -7.84 0.36
C GLY A 101 -0.56 -8.95 -0.62
N ARG A 102 0.15 -10.08 -0.58
CA ARG A 102 -0.18 -11.29 -1.33
C ARG A 102 -1.51 -11.91 -0.87
N LEU A 103 -1.79 -12.00 0.43
CA LEU A 103 -3.09 -12.47 0.95
C LEU A 103 -4.25 -11.57 0.49
N VAL A 104 -4.06 -10.25 0.58
CA VAL A 104 -5.08 -9.27 0.16
C VAL A 104 -5.36 -9.35 -1.35
N ASN A 105 -4.35 -9.75 -2.13
CA ASN A 105 -4.43 -9.95 -3.58
C ASN A 105 -4.55 -11.46 -3.97
N ASP A 106 -5.32 -12.22 -3.18
CA ASP A 106 -5.79 -13.59 -3.46
C ASP A 106 -4.73 -14.71 -3.57
N VAL A 107 -3.52 -14.50 -3.06
CA VAL A 107 -2.60 -15.62 -2.89
C VAL A 107 -3.03 -16.43 -1.67
N SER A 108 -3.33 -17.71 -1.88
CA SER A 108 -3.72 -18.64 -0.81
C SER A 108 -2.69 -18.68 0.34
N PRO A 109 -3.13 -18.80 1.61
CA PRO A 109 -2.22 -18.88 2.76
C PRO A 109 -1.10 -19.93 2.62
N SER A 110 -1.39 -21.11 2.06
CA SER A 110 -0.39 -22.17 1.84
C SER A 110 0.75 -21.77 0.89
N ASN A 111 0.51 -20.82 -0.02
CA ASN A 111 1.45 -20.40 -1.06
C ASN A 111 2.00 -18.98 -0.88
N VAL A 112 1.47 -18.23 0.10
CA VAL A 112 1.74 -16.79 0.25
C VAL A 112 3.22 -16.46 0.45
N CYS A 113 4.01 -17.39 0.99
CA CYS A 113 5.44 -17.19 1.20
C CYS A 113 6.25 -17.33 -0.10
N SER A 114 5.78 -18.14 -1.06
CA SER A 114 6.54 -18.50 -2.27
C SER A 114 5.96 -17.92 -3.57
N MET A 115 4.66 -17.62 -3.60
CA MET A 115 3.97 -17.15 -4.80
C MET A 115 3.64 -15.65 -4.71
N LYS A 116 3.91 -14.94 -5.80
CA LYS A 116 3.44 -13.56 -5.99
C LYS A 116 1.97 -13.56 -6.41
N ALA A 117 1.26 -12.49 -6.11
CA ALA A 117 -0.07 -12.26 -6.67
C ALA A 117 0.03 -12.10 -8.19
N ARG A 118 -0.95 -12.60 -8.94
CA ARG A 118 -1.02 -12.36 -10.38
C ARG A 118 -1.47 -10.93 -10.63
N SER A 119 -1.10 -10.36 -11.76
CA SER A 119 -1.40 -8.95 -12.06
C SER A 119 -2.91 -8.66 -12.08
N ASN A 120 -3.72 -9.60 -12.55
CA ASN A 120 -5.19 -9.51 -12.57
C ASN A 120 -5.84 -9.62 -11.17
N ASP A 121 -5.11 -10.13 -10.18
CA ASP A 121 -5.60 -10.33 -8.81
C ASP A 121 -5.28 -9.12 -7.90
N ILE A 122 -4.57 -8.11 -8.43
CA ILE A 122 -4.26 -6.87 -7.69
C ILE A 122 -5.53 -6.02 -7.58
N LYS A 123 -6.18 -6.04 -6.41
CA LYS A 123 -7.49 -5.39 -6.18
C LYS A 123 -7.41 -3.91 -5.82
N GLY A 124 -6.20 -3.38 -5.60
CA GLY A 124 -5.98 -2.04 -5.06
C GLY A 124 -6.43 -1.86 -3.61
N LYS A 125 -6.66 -2.94 -2.85
CA LYS A 125 -7.02 -2.87 -1.42
C LYS A 125 -5.82 -2.78 -0.49
N PHE A 126 -4.62 -3.05 -0.99
CA PHE A 126 -3.39 -3.03 -0.20
C PHE A 126 -2.53 -1.83 -0.59
N VAL A 127 -1.89 -1.19 0.39
CA VAL A 127 -0.87 -0.17 0.19
C VAL A 127 0.29 -0.45 1.15
N GLN A 128 1.45 -0.81 0.60
CA GLN A 128 2.69 -0.76 1.35
C GLN A 128 3.37 0.58 1.13
N ILE A 129 3.74 1.23 2.23
CA ILE A 129 4.44 2.51 2.23
C ILE A 129 5.84 2.30 2.82
N GLU A 130 6.85 2.52 1.98
CA GLU A 130 8.26 2.54 2.36
C GLU A 130 8.72 3.99 2.45
N GLN A 131 9.28 4.40 3.58
CA GLN A 131 9.62 5.81 3.81
C GLN A 131 10.96 6.03 4.50
N ARG A 132 11.65 7.10 4.10
CA ARG A 132 12.87 7.57 4.78
C ARG A 132 12.53 8.10 6.17
N LYS A 133 13.55 8.19 7.04
CA LYS A 133 13.41 8.62 8.43
C LYS A 133 12.69 9.98 8.57
N SER A 134 12.96 10.94 7.69
CA SER A 134 12.33 12.27 7.71
C SER A 134 10.82 12.17 7.51
N ALA A 135 10.36 11.53 6.42
CA ALA A 135 8.94 11.32 6.15
C ALA A 135 8.26 10.47 7.25
N ARG A 136 8.96 9.48 7.81
CA ARG A 136 8.44 8.63 8.88
C ARG A 136 8.11 9.39 10.16
N HIS A 137 8.85 10.45 10.46
CA HIS A 137 8.63 11.24 11.67
C HIS A 137 7.70 12.44 11.43
N ASP A 138 7.26 12.69 10.20
CA ASP A 138 6.27 13.71 9.90
C ASP A 138 4.83 13.17 10.09
N LEU A 139 4.46 12.99 11.35
CA LEU A 139 3.14 12.48 11.73
C LEU A 139 2.00 13.43 11.33
N ARG A 140 2.27 14.74 11.25
CA ARG A 140 1.28 15.75 10.85
C ARG A 140 0.94 15.61 9.37
N MET A 141 1.95 15.48 8.51
CA MET A 141 1.74 15.23 7.08
C MET A 141 0.94 13.95 6.88
N TRP A 142 1.32 12.86 7.53
CA TRP A 142 0.59 11.59 7.38
C TRP A 142 -0.84 11.66 7.87
N THR A 143 -1.07 12.22 9.05
CA THR A 143 -2.43 12.39 9.59
C THR A 143 -3.32 13.17 8.61
N ASN A 144 -2.81 14.27 8.06
CA ASN A 144 -3.56 15.06 7.09
C ASN A 144 -3.76 14.32 5.77
N ALA A 145 -2.74 13.60 5.27
CA ALA A 145 -2.84 12.85 4.03
C ALA A 145 -3.92 11.76 4.12
N PHE A 146 -3.99 11.04 5.24
CA PHE A 146 -5.01 10.02 5.48
C PHE A 146 -6.41 10.61 5.64
N LYS A 147 -6.57 11.75 6.32
CA LYS A 147 -7.86 12.46 6.40
C LYS A 147 -8.38 12.90 5.03
N ILE A 148 -7.48 13.28 4.13
CA ILE A 148 -7.82 13.68 2.76
C ILE A 148 -8.15 12.46 1.90
N ALA A 149 -7.33 11.42 1.95
CA ALA A 149 -7.50 10.23 1.13
C ALA A 149 -8.74 9.42 1.55
N PHE A 150 -9.03 9.37 2.86
CA PHE A 150 -10.12 8.59 3.44
C PHE A 150 -10.90 9.45 4.46
N PRO A 151 -11.73 10.39 3.99
CA PRO A 151 -12.55 11.20 4.88
C PRO A 151 -13.51 10.30 5.68
N LEU A 152 -13.52 10.47 6.99
CA LEU A 152 -14.55 9.88 7.85
C LEU A 152 -15.80 10.75 7.70
N ASN A 153 -16.87 10.17 7.20
CA ASN A 153 -18.20 10.77 7.19
C ASN A 153 -18.89 10.55 8.53
#